data_AF-A0A3L7WZ11-F1
#
_entry.id   AF-A0A3L7WZ11-F1
#
_cell.length_a   1.000
_cell.length_b   1.000
_cell.length_c   1.000
_cell.angle_alpha   90.00
_cell.angle_beta   90.00
_cell.angle_gamma   90.00
#
_symmetry.space_group_name_H-M   'P 1'
#
loop_
_entity.id
_entity.type
_entity.pdbx_description
1 polymer ?
#
loop_
_entity_poly.entity_id
_entity_poly.type
_entity_poly.pdbx_seq_one_letter_code
_entity_poly.pdbx_strand_id
1 'polypeptide(L)'
;MTNLFAVGFESLHDGASAASASHDAEVSLDDADVILFSLPIPPTAYEAYQGKPCLSDDQSFKYKEKLSRWQRELASAVRAGKTVFVELTKPQTVYVATGTVEYSGTGRNSRSTRHVVEQSNLTALPCTLSGVIVGTGTEILTAQRSQMLSQYWAKFRHLSWYEVRFASAKGQQPLLTTKNSEQAVSAIIPYESGGHVVILPAVNLDADRKHRINSIEFVRVLLDIDAQLRGEPPAPPPGWMSETRFQTAAQRRLQEELLRLQEAEAEAEAQRERTRVQMSLQEANVIYGLLFAQGKQLEKAVLRGLAAMGVAAQGFTDGESEFDAVFMLDGTRMLGEVEGRDSAAINIDKITQLERNIAEDFARDEVETHAKGVLFGNPQRLVPPEARTQIFTTKCLSSAQRNHFALILTHTMFAPATYLEQTNDIEYATACRAAISAADGAVVTFPVVPTDNSASRASGDTETRAANESAGAPPK
;
A
#
# COMPACT_ATOMS: atom_id res chain seq x y z
N MET A 1 -16.46 8.85 0.67
CA MET A 1 -15.51 8.82 -0.47
C MET A 1 -14.54 9.94 -0.19
N THR A 2 -13.25 9.64 0.00
CA THR A 2 -12.23 10.66 0.26
C THR A 2 -12.08 11.56 -0.97
N ASN A 3 -12.28 12.86 -0.79
CA ASN A 3 -12.26 13.85 -1.86
C ASN A 3 -10.84 14.40 -2.07
N LEU A 4 -10.26 14.19 -3.26
CA LEU A 4 -8.98 14.79 -3.66
C LEU A 4 -9.23 16.07 -4.47
N PHE A 5 -8.56 17.15 -4.06
CA PHE A 5 -8.58 18.43 -4.78
C PHE A 5 -7.19 18.76 -5.33
N ALA A 6 -7.10 19.01 -6.64
CA ALA A 6 -5.84 19.30 -7.32
C ALA A 6 -5.71 20.79 -7.67
N VAL A 7 -4.55 21.39 -7.39
CA VAL A 7 -4.25 22.79 -7.71
C VAL A 7 -3.05 22.84 -8.64
N GLY A 8 -3.24 23.46 -9.81
CA GLY A 8 -2.19 23.60 -10.82
C GLY A 8 -1.97 22.36 -11.68
N PHE A 9 -3.02 21.53 -11.83
CA PHE A 9 -3.04 20.36 -12.70
C PHE A 9 -4.25 20.44 -13.64
N GLU A 10 -4.06 21.05 -14.81
CA GLU A 10 -5.15 21.28 -15.77
C GLU A 10 -5.64 19.98 -16.45
N SER A 11 -4.79 18.96 -16.57
CA SER A 11 -5.11 17.69 -17.24
C SER A 11 -5.78 16.64 -16.35
N LEU A 12 -5.87 16.86 -15.04
CA LEU A 12 -6.49 15.92 -14.09
C LEU A 12 -8.03 15.91 -14.14
N HIS A 13 -8.65 16.89 -14.81
CA HIS A 13 -10.10 17.10 -14.89
C HIS A 13 -10.88 16.02 -15.68
N ASP A 14 -10.22 15.22 -16.51
CA ASP A 14 -10.87 14.48 -17.61
C ASP A 14 -11.09 12.97 -17.35
N GLY A 15 -11.36 12.58 -16.10
CA GLY A 15 -11.81 11.22 -15.76
C GLY A 15 -11.45 10.69 -14.38
N ALA A 16 -10.55 11.35 -13.64
CA ALA A 16 -10.32 11.07 -12.22
C ALA A 16 -11.36 11.84 -11.41
N SER A 17 -12.01 11.24 -10.42
CA SER A 17 -13.00 11.90 -9.55
C SER A 17 -12.41 12.98 -8.63
N ALA A 18 -11.42 13.75 -9.09
CA ALA A 18 -10.75 14.83 -8.39
C ALA A 18 -11.18 16.17 -8.99
N ALA A 19 -11.67 17.07 -8.13
CA ALA A 19 -11.87 18.47 -8.52
C ALA A 19 -10.52 19.15 -8.72
N SER A 20 -10.41 20.08 -9.67
CA SER A 20 -9.18 20.84 -9.88
C SER A 20 -9.41 22.34 -10.07
N ALA A 21 -8.37 23.12 -9.83
CA ALA A 21 -8.35 24.56 -10.04
C ALA A 21 -6.96 25.04 -10.50
N SER A 22 -6.92 26.16 -11.23
CA SER A 22 -5.66 26.86 -11.51
C SER A 22 -5.16 27.59 -10.26
N HIS A 23 -3.88 28.00 -10.26
CA HIS A 23 -3.33 28.80 -9.17
C HIS A 23 -3.96 30.19 -9.04
N ASP A 24 -4.72 30.66 -10.03
CA ASP A 24 -5.40 31.95 -10.01
C ASP A 24 -6.77 31.88 -9.31
N ALA A 25 -7.37 30.69 -9.23
CA ALA A 25 -8.67 30.50 -8.61
C ALA A 25 -8.70 30.91 -7.12
N GLU A 26 -9.83 31.48 -6.70
CA GLU A 26 -10.12 31.82 -5.30
C GLU A 26 -10.93 30.68 -4.67
N VAL A 27 -10.27 29.54 -4.46
CA VAL A 27 -10.86 28.34 -3.86
C VAL A 27 -10.29 28.10 -2.46
N SER A 28 -11.15 27.67 -1.54
CA SER A 28 -10.72 27.17 -0.23
C SER A 28 -10.35 25.70 -0.33
N LEU A 29 -9.31 25.28 0.40
CA LEU A 29 -8.93 23.87 0.55
C LEU A 29 -9.64 23.18 1.73
N ASP A 30 -10.58 23.85 2.41
CA ASP A 30 -11.25 23.34 3.61
C ASP A 30 -12.21 22.18 3.30
N ASP A 31 -12.77 22.11 2.10
CA ASP A 31 -13.68 21.03 1.68
C ASP A 31 -12.96 19.79 1.11
N ALA A 32 -11.64 19.84 0.94
CA ALA A 32 -10.83 18.72 0.44
C ALA A 32 -10.36 17.82 1.58
N ASP A 33 -10.34 16.49 1.38
CA ASP A 33 -9.75 15.55 2.34
C ASP A 33 -8.26 15.31 2.08
N VAL A 34 -7.88 15.42 0.80
CA VAL A 34 -6.52 15.26 0.26
C VAL A 34 -6.28 16.36 -0.77
N ILE A 35 -5.09 16.94 -0.77
CA ILE A 35 -4.72 18.00 -1.69
C ILE A 35 -3.54 17.52 -2.54
N LEU A 36 -3.60 17.76 -3.85
CA LEU A 36 -2.48 17.64 -4.77
C LEU A 36 -2.11 19.04 -5.29
N PHE A 37 -0.85 19.44 -5.16
CA PHE A 37 -0.41 20.81 -5.41
C PHE A 37 0.86 20.84 -6.26
N SER A 38 0.84 21.60 -7.37
CA SER A 38 2.04 21.96 -8.12
C SER A 38 2.48 23.38 -7.75
N LEU A 39 3.77 23.68 -7.90
CA LEU A 39 4.28 25.02 -7.56
C LEU A 39 3.72 26.09 -8.52
N PRO A 40 3.26 27.26 -8.01
CA PRO A 40 2.83 28.36 -8.87
C PRO A 40 3.96 28.83 -9.78
N ILE A 41 3.62 29.09 -11.04
CA ILE A 41 4.57 29.63 -12.02
C ILE A 41 4.51 31.17 -11.96
N PRO A 42 5.66 31.87 -11.84
CA PRO A 42 5.72 33.32 -11.97
C PRO A 42 5.21 33.78 -13.35
N PRO A 43 4.55 34.94 -13.41
CA PRO A 43 4.14 35.51 -14.69
C PRO A 43 5.36 35.83 -15.56
N THR A 44 5.15 35.85 -16.88
CA THR A 44 6.19 36.26 -17.83
C THR A 44 6.64 37.68 -17.54
N ALA A 45 7.95 37.86 -17.34
CA ALA A 45 8.59 39.15 -17.17
C ALA A 45 9.23 39.58 -18.48
N TYR A 46 9.13 40.87 -18.80
CA TYR A 46 9.81 41.47 -19.96
C TYR A 46 11.18 42.06 -19.59
N GLU A 47 11.44 42.24 -18.30
CA GLU A 47 12.69 42.77 -17.76
C GLU A 47 13.46 41.70 -16.99
N ALA A 48 14.78 41.89 -16.89
CA ALA A 48 15.66 41.05 -16.08
C ALA A 48 16.52 41.91 -15.16
N TYR A 49 16.74 41.43 -13.93
CA TYR A 49 17.65 42.03 -12.96
C TYR A 49 18.60 40.93 -12.47
N GLN A 50 19.91 41.20 -12.51
CA GLN A 50 20.97 40.23 -12.18
C GLN A 50 20.78 38.85 -12.88
N GLY A 51 20.34 38.87 -14.14
CA GLY A 51 20.13 37.66 -14.95
C GLY A 51 18.89 36.83 -14.60
N LYS A 52 18.03 37.30 -13.69
CA LYS A 52 16.74 36.67 -13.36
C LYS A 52 15.57 37.56 -13.82
N PRO A 53 14.40 36.99 -14.16
CA PRO A 53 13.22 37.78 -14.51
C PRO A 53 12.86 38.77 -13.40
N CYS A 54 12.51 40.00 -13.79
CA CYS A 54 12.13 41.09 -12.89
C CYS A 54 10.69 41.49 -13.18
N LEU A 55 9.79 41.21 -12.24
CA LEU A 55 8.37 41.49 -12.40
C LEU A 55 8.08 42.98 -12.29
N SER A 56 7.04 43.47 -12.98
CA SER A 56 6.51 44.82 -12.77
C SER A 56 5.91 44.98 -11.36
N ASP A 57 5.57 46.20 -10.94
CA ASP A 57 4.97 46.42 -9.62
C ASP A 57 3.61 45.70 -9.46
N ASP A 58 2.76 45.76 -10.49
CA ASP A 58 1.48 45.04 -10.51
C ASP A 58 1.68 43.52 -10.48
N GLN A 59 2.57 42.99 -11.33
CA GLN A 59 2.87 41.55 -11.35
C GLN A 59 3.50 41.09 -10.02
N SER A 60 4.33 41.93 -9.41
CA SER A 60 4.97 41.65 -8.11
C SER A 60 3.94 41.53 -7.01
N PHE A 61 2.97 42.45 -6.95
CA PHE A 61 1.89 42.43 -5.97
C PHE A 61 1.05 41.15 -6.12
N LYS A 62 0.53 40.89 -7.33
CA LYS A 62 -0.30 39.71 -7.62
C LYS A 62 0.42 38.39 -7.35
N TYR A 63 1.70 38.29 -7.73
CA TYR A 63 2.46 37.07 -7.52
C TYR A 63 2.77 36.84 -6.04
N LYS A 64 3.16 37.87 -5.28
CA LYS A 64 3.35 37.76 -3.83
C LYS A 64 2.07 37.32 -3.13
N GLU A 65 0.95 37.96 -3.47
CA GLU A 65 -0.35 37.62 -2.91
C GLU A 65 -0.74 36.16 -3.22
N LYS A 66 -0.53 35.71 -4.46
CA LYS A 66 -0.73 34.31 -4.88
C LYS A 66 0.08 33.33 -4.03
N LEU A 67 1.38 33.58 -3.85
CA LEU A 67 2.24 32.70 -3.03
C LEU A 67 1.78 32.69 -1.57
N SER A 68 1.50 33.85 -0.98
CA SER A 68 1.01 33.96 0.40
C SER A 68 -0.36 33.31 0.59
N ARG A 69 -1.26 33.40 -0.39
CA ARG A 69 -2.56 32.72 -0.36
C ARG A 69 -2.37 31.22 -0.30
N TRP A 70 -1.65 30.63 -1.26
CA TRP A 70 -1.45 29.18 -1.28
C TRP A 70 -0.69 28.68 -0.06
N GLN A 71 0.28 29.44 0.44
CA GLN A 71 0.95 29.11 1.71
C GLN A 71 -0.05 29.05 2.87
N ARG A 72 -0.97 30.01 2.98
CA ARG A 72 -2.00 30.02 4.03
C ARG A 72 -2.99 28.86 3.88
N GLU A 73 -3.48 28.61 2.66
CA GLU A 73 -4.41 27.51 2.36
C GLU A 73 -3.80 26.15 2.68
N LEU A 74 -2.58 25.87 2.18
CA LEU A 74 -1.88 24.62 2.45
C LEU A 74 -1.54 24.46 3.93
N ALA A 75 -1.12 25.54 4.60
CA ALA A 75 -0.83 25.48 6.03
C ALA A 75 -2.10 25.28 6.86
N SER A 76 -3.24 25.84 6.44
CA SER A 76 -4.55 25.57 7.06
C SER A 76 -4.91 24.09 6.92
N ALA A 77 -4.83 23.56 5.70
CA ALA A 77 -5.17 22.18 5.40
C ALA A 77 -4.34 21.17 6.23
N VAL A 78 -3.02 21.34 6.28
CA VAL A 78 -2.14 20.44 7.04
C VAL A 78 -2.40 20.55 8.54
N ARG A 79 -2.63 21.76 9.08
CA ARG A 79 -3.01 21.95 10.49
C ARG A 79 -4.37 21.33 10.82
N ALA A 80 -5.26 21.17 9.84
CA ALA A 80 -6.53 20.46 9.98
C ALA A 80 -6.40 18.93 9.89
N GLY A 81 -5.18 18.38 9.81
CA GLY A 81 -4.95 16.94 9.77
C GLY A 81 -4.98 16.33 8.36
N LYS A 82 -4.97 17.16 7.32
CA LYS A 82 -5.06 16.70 5.93
C LYS A 82 -3.69 16.36 5.34
N THR A 83 -3.72 15.54 4.28
CA THR A 83 -2.53 15.22 3.49
C THR A 83 -2.44 16.14 2.27
N VAL A 84 -1.27 16.77 2.10
CA VAL A 84 -0.90 17.59 0.95
C VAL A 84 0.23 16.91 0.19
N PHE A 85 -0.06 16.44 -1.02
CA PHE A 85 0.94 16.01 -1.99
C PHE A 85 1.46 17.22 -2.77
N VAL A 86 2.78 17.39 -2.82
CA VAL A 86 3.44 18.48 -3.53
C VAL A 86 4.32 17.92 -4.62
N GLU A 87 4.03 18.25 -5.87
CA GLU A 87 4.95 17.98 -6.98
C GLU A 87 6.09 19.01 -6.95
N LEU A 88 7.31 18.53 -6.71
CA LEU A 88 8.48 19.38 -6.57
C LEU A 88 9.23 19.51 -7.89
N THR A 89 8.92 20.57 -8.62
CA THR A 89 9.63 21.01 -9.83
C THR A 89 10.75 21.99 -9.48
N LYS A 90 11.58 22.32 -10.48
CA LYS A 90 12.67 23.28 -10.35
C LYS A 90 12.16 24.61 -9.78
N PRO A 91 12.74 25.11 -8.68
CA PRO A 91 12.35 26.38 -8.10
C PRO A 91 12.51 27.50 -9.12
N GLN A 92 11.45 28.27 -9.28
CA GLN A 92 11.46 29.46 -10.12
C GLN A 92 11.62 30.67 -9.22
N THR A 93 12.63 31.47 -9.53
CA THR A 93 13.01 32.62 -8.74
C THR A 93 13.05 33.88 -9.58
N VAL A 94 12.34 34.91 -9.13
CA VAL A 94 12.17 36.18 -9.82
C VAL A 94 12.43 37.34 -8.86
N TYR A 95 12.74 38.52 -9.39
CA TYR A 95 12.77 39.76 -8.62
C TYR A 95 11.38 40.40 -8.58
N VAL A 96 10.95 40.78 -7.39
CA VAL A 96 9.66 41.42 -7.12
C VAL A 96 9.85 42.76 -6.43
N ALA A 97 8.99 43.73 -6.74
CA ALA A 97 8.96 45.04 -6.11
C ALA A 97 8.86 44.93 -4.59
N THR A 98 9.67 45.69 -3.85
CA THR A 98 9.45 45.92 -2.41
C THR A 98 8.27 46.87 -2.15
N GLY A 99 7.92 47.70 -3.14
CA GLY A 99 7.04 48.86 -2.96
C GLY A 99 7.80 50.12 -2.51
N THR A 100 9.13 50.07 -2.40
CA THR A 100 9.96 51.23 -2.07
C THR A 100 10.68 51.76 -3.32
N VAL A 101 10.70 53.09 -3.43
CA VAL A 101 11.38 53.82 -4.50
C VAL A 101 12.25 54.89 -3.86
N GLU A 102 13.53 54.90 -4.18
CA GLU A 102 14.44 55.96 -3.79
C GLU A 102 14.55 57.00 -4.91
N TYR A 103 14.53 58.28 -4.57
CA TYR A 103 14.74 59.36 -5.53
C TYR A 103 16.13 59.96 -5.34
N SER A 104 16.93 59.98 -6.39
CA SER A 104 18.28 60.56 -6.40
C SER A 104 18.36 61.75 -7.38
N GLY A 105 19.01 62.84 -6.99
CA GLY A 105 19.10 64.08 -7.76
C GLY A 105 18.04 65.14 -7.42
N THR A 106 18.16 66.35 -7.98
CA THR A 106 17.25 67.48 -7.72
C THR A 106 16.55 67.95 -9.00
N GLY A 107 15.27 68.32 -8.89
CA GLY A 107 14.49 68.90 -10.00
C GLY A 107 14.30 67.95 -11.19
N ARG A 108 14.49 68.45 -12.42
CA ARG A 108 14.27 67.72 -13.68
C ARG A 108 15.15 66.47 -13.87
N ASN A 109 16.20 66.31 -13.06
CA ASN A 109 17.16 65.19 -13.14
C ASN A 109 16.95 64.13 -12.05
N SER A 110 15.79 64.10 -11.37
CA SER A 110 15.51 63.06 -10.38
C SER A 110 15.43 61.69 -11.04
N ARG A 111 16.28 60.75 -10.62
CA ARG A 111 16.23 59.34 -11.00
C ARG A 111 15.57 58.54 -9.88
N SER A 112 14.48 57.86 -10.22
CA SER A 112 13.83 56.90 -9.32
C SER A 112 14.53 55.54 -9.41
N THR A 113 15.02 55.05 -8.29
CA THR A 113 15.55 53.70 -8.12
C THR A 113 14.48 52.85 -7.48
N ARG A 114 13.99 51.86 -8.23
CA ARG A 114 13.04 50.86 -7.75
C ARG A 114 13.79 49.77 -6.99
N HIS A 115 13.37 49.46 -5.76
CA HIS A 115 13.95 48.35 -5.01
C HIS A 115 13.19 47.05 -5.28
N VAL A 116 13.95 45.96 -5.43
CA VAL A 116 13.43 44.63 -5.72
C VAL A 116 14.10 43.61 -4.81
N VAL A 117 13.38 42.54 -4.48
CA VAL A 117 13.89 41.40 -3.69
C VAL A 117 13.70 40.11 -4.46
N GLU A 118 14.54 39.13 -4.18
CA GLU A 118 14.42 37.80 -4.75
C GLU A 118 13.26 37.03 -4.12
N GLN A 119 12.38 36.45 -4.94
CA GLN A 119 11.21 35.66 -4.52
C GLN A 119 11.19 34.32 -5.25
N SER A 120 11.14 33.23 -4.48
CA SER A 120 11.00 31.87 -5.00
C SER A 120 9.57 31.34 -4.87
N ASN A 121 9.10 30.59 -5.86
CA ASN A 121 7.80 29.88 -5.77
C ASN A 121 7.73 28.84 -4.64
N LEU A 122 8.87 28.37 -4.10
CA LEU A 122 8.88 27.49 -2.92
C LEU A 122 8.27 28.14 -1.67
N THR A 123 8.17 29.46 -1.63
CA THR A 123 7.51 30.18 -0.52
C THR A 123 6.00 29.92 -0.46
N ALA A 124 5.40 29.34 -1.50
CA ALA A 124 4.02 28.85 -1.45
C ALA A 124 3.85 27.62 -0.54
N LEU A 125 4.94 26.91 -0.19
CA LEU A 125 4.85 25.69 0.61
C LEU A 125 4.64 25.98 2.10
N PRO A 126 3.89 25.13 2.82
CA PRO A 126 3.67 25.27 4.26
C PRO A 126 4.88 24.81 5.10
N CYS A 127 5.96 24.35 4.46
CA CYS A 127 7.15 23.79 5.08
C CYS A 127 8.43 24.34 4.44
N THR A 128 9.55 24.26 5.16
CA THR A 128 10.87 24.63 4.66
C THR A 128 11.67 23.39 4.25
N LEU A 129 12.26 23.42 3.05
CA LEU A 129 13.21 22.41 2.58
C LEU A 129 14.64 22.90 2.82
N SER A 130 15.47 22.06 3.43
CA SER A 130 16.86 22.38 3.76
C SER A 130 17.81 21.89 2.67
N GLY A 131 18.86 22.66 2.38
CA GLY A 131 19.90 22.23 1.43
C GLY A 131 19.37 21.92 0.04
N VAL A 132 18.47 22.77 -0.47
CA VAL A 132 17.86 22.62 -1.81
C VAL A 132 18.95 22.77 -2.87
N ILE A 133 19.13 21.74 -3.69
CA ILE A 133 20.06 21.68 -4.82
C ILE A 133 19.26 21.41 -6.08
N VAL A 134 19.36 22.31 -7.06
CA VAL A 134 18.73 22.12 -8.37
C VAL A 134 19.58 21.17 -9.21
N GLY A 135 18.94 20.17 -9.80
CA GLY A 135 19.59 19.23 -10.71
C GLY A 135 18.59 18.20 -11.22
N THR A 136 18.66 17.88 -12.50
CA THR A 136 17.73 16.97 -13.17
C THR A 136 18.29 15.56 -13.26
N GLY A 137 17.44 14.55 -13.05
CA GLY A 137 17.81 13.16 -13.32
C GLY A 137 16.65 12.19 -13.15
N THR A 138 16.87 10.96 -13.63
CA THR A 138 15.87 9.88 -13.64
C THR A 138 16.25 8.71 -12.73
N GLU A 139 17.53 8.61 -12.35
CA GLU A 139 18.07 7.58 -11.46
C GLU A 139 17.65 7.85 -10.00
N ILE A 140 16.47 7.34 -9.64
CA ILE A 140 15.84 7.49 -8.33
C ILE A 140 15.67 6.10 -7.70
N LEU A 141 16.06 5.97 -6.45
CA LEU A 141 15.95 4.76 -5.64
C LEU A 141 14.97 4.97 -4.49
N THR A 142 14.33 3.90 -4.03
CA THR A 142 13.56 3.92 -2.79
C THR A 142 14.50 4.04 -1.60
N ALA A 143 14.20 4.95 -0.66
CA ALA A 143 14.97 5.09 0.57
C ALA A 143 14.90 3.77 1.37
N GLN A 144 16.03 3.33 1.92
CA GLN A 144 16.06 2.15 2.79
C GLN A 144 15.05 2.34 3.94
N ARG A 145 14.13 1.39 4.10
CA ARG A 145 13.02 1.34 5.08
C ARG A 145 11.70 2.03 4.70
N SER A 146 11.54 2.61 3.51
CA SER A 146 10.23 3.13 3.09
C SER A 146 9.50 2.19 2.13
N GLN A 147 8.43 1.54 2.60
CA GLN A 147 7.49 0.80 1.73
C GLN A 147 6.35 1.68 1.20
N MET A 148 6.21 2.91 1.69
CA MET A 148 4.98 3.70 1.50
C MET A 148 4.79 4.22 0.07
N LEU A 149 5.88 4.57 -0.63
CA LEU A 149 5.82 4.92 -2.06
C LEU A 149 6.12 3.72 -2.98
N SER A 150 6.19 2.49 -2.48
CA SER A 150 6.54 1.34 -3.32
C SER A 150 5.56 1.15 -4.49
N GLN A 151 4.26 1.29 -4.24
CA GLN A 151 3.22 1.17 -5.27
C GLN A 151 3.26 2.34 -6.26
N TYR A 152 3.42 3.57 -5.75
CA TYR A 152 3.64 4.75 -6.60
C TYR A 152 4.85 4.58 -7.48
N TRP A 153 5.97 4.16 -6.91
CA TRP A 153 7.24 4.05 -7.63
C TRP A 153 7.19 2.92 -8.66
N ALA A 154 6.61 1.77 -8.31
CA ALA A 154 6.43 0.66 -9.27
C ALA A 154 5.63 1.11 -10.50
N LYS A 155 4.55 1.88 -10.30
CA LYS A 155 3.65 2.32 -11.37
C LYS A 155 4.19 3.52 -12.15
N PHE A 156 4.68 4.55 -11.46
CA PHE A 156 4.96 5.86 -12.06
C PHE A 156 6.45 6.17 -12.23
N ARG A 157 7.39 5.27 -11.90
CA ARG A 157 8.84 5.51 -12.10
C ARG A 157 9.20 5.92 -13.54
N HIS A 158 8.51 5.35 -14.53
CA HIS A 158 8.78 5.60 -15.94
C HIS A 158 8.27 6.96 -16.43
N LEU A 159 7.39 7.59 -15.64
CA LEU A 159 6.86 8.93 -15.88
C LEU A 159 7.49 9.99 -14.96
N SER A 160 8.32 9.57 -14.00
CA SER A 160 8.83 10.43 -12.94
C SER A 160 10.30 10.81 -13.13
N TRP A 161 10.65 12.04 -12.80
CA TRP A 161 12.04 12.51 -12.71
C TRP A 161 12.18 13.51 -11.57
N TYR A 162 13.40 13.73 -11.09
CA TYR A 162 13.67 14.79 -10.13
C TYR A 162 14.25 16.01 -10.84
N GLU A 163 13.88 17.20 -10.37
CA GLU A 163 14.52 18.47 -10.74
C GLU A 163 15.22 19.14 -9.55
N VAL A 164 14.97 18.59 -8.36
CA VAL A 164 15.39 19.12 -7.07
C VAL A 164 15.82 17.98 -6.18
N ARG A 165 16.89 18.23 -5.45
CA ARG A 165 17.38 17.39 -4.36
C ARG A 165 17.45 18.23 -3.10
N PHE A 166 17.23 17.63 -1.95
CA PHE A 166 17.31 18.35 -0.69
C PHE A 166 17.85 17.46 0.43
N ALA A 167 18.41 18.11 1.44
CA ALA A 167 18.81 17.45 2.67
C ALA A 167 17.57 17.18 3.53
N SER A 168 17.39 15.92 3.92
CA SER A 168 16.32 15.57 4.86
C SER A 168 16.63 16.16 6.24
N ALA A 169 15.79 17.08 6.71
CA ALA A 169 15.91 17.64 8.04
C ALA A 169 15.38 16.68 9.11
N LYS A 170 15.72 16.92 10.38
CA LYS A 170 15.17 16.16 11.51
C LYS A 170 13.64 16.24 11.50
N GLY A 171 12.97 15.09 11.53
CA GLY A 171 11.51 14.99 11.42
C GLY A 171 10.99 14.79 9.99
N GLN A 172 11.84 14.90 8.96
CA GLN A 172 11.48 14.55 7.59
C GLN A 172 11.91 13.11 7.29
N GLN A 173 11.00 12.31 6.74
CA GLN A 173 11.28 10.92 6.37
C GLN A 173 11.50 10.85 4.85
N PRO A 174 12.74 10.65 4.36
CA PRO A 174 12.97 10.48 2.94
C PRO A 174 12.29 9.21 2.42
N LEU A 175 11.64 9.31 1.26
CA LEU A 175 10.97 8.18 0.61
C LEU A 175 11.70 7.72 -0.64
N LEU A 176 12.20 8.67 -1.41
CA LEU A 176 12.99 8.43 -2.61
C LEU A 176 14.28 9.25 -2.51
N THR A 177 15.38 8.66 -2.92
CA THR A 177 16.71 9.27 -2.92
C THR A 177 17.39 9.10 -4.27
N THR A 178 18.44 9.86 -4.52
CA THR A 178 19.31 9.61 -5.67
C THR A 178 20.11 8.31 -5.48
N LYS A 179 20.72 7.81 -6.57
CA LYS A 179 21.58 6.62 -6.57
C LYS A 179 22.67 6.61 -5.48
N ASN A 180 23.19 7.79 -5.11
CA ASN A 180 24.23 7.92 -4.09
C ASN A 180 23.67 7.98 -2.65
N SER A 181 22.37 7.72 -2.46
CA SER A 181 21.62 7.57 -1.20
C SER A 181 21.69 8.71 -0.16
N GLU A 182 22.42 9.80 -0.42
CA GLU A 182 22.59 10.92 0.53
C GLU A 182 21.56 12.06 0.37
N GLN A 183 20.91 12.16 -0.79
CA GLN A 183 20.07 13.32 -1.13
C GLN A 183 18.64 12.86 -1.45
N ALA A 184 17.67 13.46 -0.76
CA ALA A 184 16.26 13.14 -0.95
C ALA A 184 15.70 13.85 -2.18
N VAL A 185 14.83 13.15 -2.90
CA VAL A 185 13.99 13.71 -3.98
C VAL A 185 12.50 13.61 -3.63
N SER A 186 12.18 12.92 -2.54
CA SER A 186 10.85 12.80 -1.97
C SER A 186 10.97 12.59 -0.46
N ALA A 187 10.03 13.17 0.30
CA ALA A 187 9.99 13.03 1.75
C ALA A 187 8.57 13.22 2.29
N ILE A 188 8.34 12.69 3.50
CA ILE A 188 7.16 12.98 4.32
C ILE A 188 7.58 13.93 5.41
N ILE A 189 6.75 14.94 5.60
CA ILE A 189 6.88 15.94 6.65
C ILE A 189 5.59 15.86 7.47
N PRO A 190 5.59 15.08 8.57
CA PRO A 190 4.43 14.98 9.46
C PRO A 190 4.28 16.25 10.30
N TYR A 191 3.03 16.61 10.60
CA TYR A 191 2.67 17.69 11.50
C TYR A 191 2.00 17.13 12.76
N GLU A 192 2.10 17.84 13.87
CA GLU A 192 1.52 17.45 15.16
C GLU A 192 -0.01 17.28 15.10
N SER A 193 -0.67 17.97 14.15
CA SER A 193 -2.10 17.85 13.87
C SER A 193 -2.52 16.49 13.27
N GLY A 194 -1.57 15.61 12.95
CA GLY A 194 -1.81 14.39 12.16
C GLY A 194 -1.84 14.63 10.64
N GLY A 195 -1.62 15.87 10.20
CA GLY A 195 -1.51 16.21 8.79
C GLY A 195 -0.13 15.90 8.22
N HIS A 196 -0.05 15.77 6.90
CA HIS A 196 1.18 15.38 6.22
C HIS A 196 1.43 16.27 5.01
N VAL A 197 2.69 16.67 4.82
CA VAL A 197 3.18 17.13 3.50
C VAL A 197 4.02 16.02 2.89
N VAL A 198 3.63 15.57 1.70
CA VAL A 198 4.33 14.53 0.95
C VAL A 198 4.93 15.16 -0.30
N ILE A 199 6.26 15.24 -0.34
CA ILE A 199 6.99 15.75 -1.49
C ILE A 199 7.12 14.62 -2.52
N LEU A 200 6.67 14.86 -3.74
CA LEU A 200 6.77 13.95 -4.87
C LEU A 200 7.74 14.50 -5.93
N PRO A 201 8.48 13.63 -6.64
CA PRO A 201 9.21 14.04 -7.83
C PRO A 201 8.22 14.51 -8.93
N ALA A 202 8.73 15.25 -9.90
CA ALA A 202 7.95 15.66 -11.07
C ALA A 202 7.45 14.42 -11.83
N VAL A 203 6.22 14.47 -12.32
CA VAL A 203 5.55 13.35 -13.01
C VAL A 203 4.84 13.84 -14.26
N ASN A 204 5.13 13.20 -15.40
CA ASN A 204 4.56 13.60 -16.67
C ASN A 204 3.29 12.78 -16.92
N LEU A 205 2.17 13.26 -16.38
CA LEU A 205 0.86 12.63 -16.58
C LEU A 205 0.37 12.75 -18.04
N ASP A 206 0.92 13.68 -18.81
CA ASP A 206 0.53 13.95 -20.21
C ASP A 206 1.38 13.17 -21.24
N ALA A 207 2.43 12.48 -20.79
CA ALA A 207 3.38 11.77 -21.66
C ALA A 207 2.70 10.73 -22.56
N ASP A 208 1.58 10.18 -22.12
CA ASP A 208 0.84 9.14 -22.83
C ASP A 208 -0.62 9.56 -23.06
N ARG A 209 -0.82 10.49 -24.02
CA ARG A 209 -2.14 11.00 -24.42
C ARG A 209 -3.16 9.90 -24.81
N LYS A 210 -2.71 8.65 -25.03
CA LYS A 210 -3.61 7.52 -25.30
C LYS A 210 -4.18 6.87 -24.04
N HIS A 211 -3.70 7.18 -22.83
CA HIS A 211 -4.05 6.47 -21.60
C HIS A 211 -4.55 7.41 -20.49
N ARG A 212 -5.78 7.92 -20.63
CA ARG A 212 -6.56 8.59 -19.55
C ARG A 212 -6.58 7.79 -18.22
N ILE A 213 -6.35 6.48 -18.29
CA ILE A 213 -6.24 5.55 -17.16
C ILE A 213 -5.17 5.99 -16.15
N ASN A 214 -4.06 6.60 -16.61
CA ASN A 214 -2.93 6.97 -15.76
C ASN A 214 -3.32 8.03 -14.70
N SER A 215 -4.22 8.95 -15.01
CA SER A 215 -4.66 9.99 -14.06
C SER A 215 -5.57 9.43 -12.95
N ILE A 216 -6.48 8.51 -13.31
CA ILE A 216 -7.37 7.84 -12.35
C ILE A 216 -6.54 6.98 -11.40
N GLU A 217 -5.60 6.22 -11.95
CA GLU A 217 -4.71 5.36 -11.19
C GLU A 217 -3.74 6.17 -10.33
N PHE A 218 -3.25 7.30 -10.83
CA PHE A 218 -2.41 8.22 -10.06
C PHE A 218 -3.16 8.75 -8.84
N VAL A 219 -4.36 9.30 -9.03
CA VAL A 219 -5.22 9.76 -7.93
C VAL A 219 -5.49 8.63 -6.94
N ARG A 220 -5.81 7.43 -7.41
CA ARG A 220 -6.05 6.26 -6.54
C ARG A 220 -4.83 5.91 -5.69
N VAL A 221 -3.64 5.90 -6.29
CA VAL A 221 -2.39 5.63 -5.55
C VAL A 221 -2.12 6.72 -4.50
N LEU A 222 -2.39 7.99 -4.81
CA LEU A 222 -2.27 9.07 -3.82
C LEU A 222 -3.25 8.88 -2.65
N LEU A 223 -4.48 8.48 -2.93
CA LEU A 223 -5.48 8.16 -1.90
C LEU A 223 -5.06 6.93 -1.08
N ASP A 224 -4.45 5.91 -1.68
CA ASP A 224 -3.96 4.73 -0.98
C ASP A 224 -2.76 5.08 -0.06
N ILE A 225 -1.88 6.00 -0.49
CA ILE A 225 -0.78 6.52 0.35
C ILE A 225 -1.34 7.33 1.52
N ASP A 226 -2.32 8.18 1.25
CA ASP A 226 -2.99 8.96 2.28
C ASP A 226 -3.68 8.06 3.33
N ALA A 227 -4.38 7.01 2.92
CA ALA A 227 -4.99 6.05 3.85
C ALA A 227 -3.91 5.38 4.73
N GLN A 228 -2.76 5.00 4.14
CA GLN A 228 -1.62 4.47 4.88
C GLN A 228 -1.02 5.49 5.87
N LEU A 229 -0.91 6.76 5.47
CA LEU A 229 -0.39 7.86 6.31
C LEU A 229 -1.29 8.17 7.51
N ARG A 230 -2.61 8.16 7.29
CA ARG A 230 -3.59 8.36 8.37
C ARG A 230 -3.67 7.15 9.33
N GLY A 231 -2.96 6.06 9.02
CA GLY A 231 -3.10 4.80 9.73
C GLY A 231 -4.49 4.18 9.56
N GLU A 232 -5.21 4.54 8.49
CA GLU A 232 -6.45 3.85 8.15
C GLU A 232 -6.10 2.40 7.80
N PRO A 233 -6.74 1.41 8.46
CA PRO A 233 -6.45 0.03 8.19
C PRO A 233 -6.75 -0.27 6.70
N PRO A 234 -6.04 -1.25 6.11
CA PRO A 234 -6.40 -1.75 4.78
C PRO A 234 -7.90 -1.99 4.73
N ALA A 235 -8.52 -1.66 3.59
CA ALA A 235 -9.97 -1.63 3.33
C ALA A 235 -10.81 -2.30 4.43
N PRO A 236 -11.68 -1.55 5.15
CA PRO A 236 -12.29 -2.02 6.38
C PRO A 236 -12.90 -3.41 6.15
N PRO A 237 -12.58 -4.38 7.02
CA PRO A 237 -13.17 -5.71 6.90
C PRO A 237 -14.70 -5.53 6.88
N PRO A 238 -15.42 -6.25 6.01
CA PRO A 238 -16.87 -6.14 5.96
C PRO A 238 -17.47 -6.33 7.36
N GLY A 239 -18.54 -5.62 7.71
CA GLY A 239 -19.05 -5.59 9.09
C GLY A 239 -19.38 -6.96 9.72
N TRP A 240 -19.62 -7.99 8.90
CA TRP A 240 -19.82 -9.38 9.35
C TRP A 240 -18.55 -10.05 9.89
N MET A 241 -17.36 -9.55 9.56
CA MET A 241 -16.08 -10.02 10.13
C MET A 241 -15.94 -9.74 11.63
N SER A 242 -16.74 -8.81 12.17
CA SER A 242 -16.74 -8.50 13.61
C SER A 242 -17.39 -9.59 14.46
N GLU A 243 -18.08 -10.56 13.85
CA GLU A 243 -18.73 -11.68 14.54
C GLU A 243 -17.70 -12.61 15.21
N THR A 244 -18.02 -13.13 16.40
CA THR A 244 -17.10 -13.93 17.24
C THR A 244 -16.53 -15.15 16.53
N ARG A 245 -17.26 -15.75 15.59
CA ARG A 245 -16.83 -16.93 14.81
C ARG A 245 -15.66 -16.66 13.86
N PHE A 246 -15.40 -15.39 13.52
CA PHE A 246 -14.25 -14.97 12.72
C PHE A 246 -13.14 -14.36 13.57
N GLN A 247 -13.16 -14.53 14.90
CA GLN A 247 -12.09 -14.04 15.78
C GLN A 247 -11.25 -15.20 16.33
N THR A 248 -9.97 -15.24 15.97
CA THR A 248 -9.00 -16.19 16.56
C THR A 248 -8.65 -15.83 18.01
N ALA A 249 -8.20 -16.80 18.78
CA ALA A 249 -7.71 -16.58 20.15
C ALA A 249 -6.46 -15.67 20.18
N ALA A 250 -5.58 -15.79 19.18
CA ALA A 250 -4.40 -14.94 19.06
C ALA A 250 -4.77 -13.47 18.81
N GLN A 251 -5.71 -13.21 17.91
CA GLN A 251 -6.18 -11.84 17.64
C GLN A 251 -6.83 -11.21 18.87
N ARG A 252 -7.70 -11.94 19.58
CA ARG A 252 -8.34 -11.43 20.80
C ARG A 252 -7.30 -11.01 21.84
N ARG A 253 -6.28 -11.83 22.08
CA ARG A 253 -5.18 -11.51 22.99
C ARG A 253 -4.43 -10.25 22.56
N LEU A 254 -4.07 -10.13 21.28
CA LEU A 254 -3.35 -8.96 20.75
C LEU A 254 -4.21 -7.68 20.78
N GLN A 255 -5.52 -7.78 20.56
CA GLN A 255 -6.44 -6.64 20.65
C GLN A 255 -6.62 -6.17 22.10
N GLU A 256 -6.75 -7.10 23.05
CA GLU A 256 -6.78 -6.80 24.49
C GLU A 256 -5.46 -6.15 24.97
N GLU A 257 -4.32 -6.65 24.49
CA GLU A 257 -3.00 -6.09 24.79
C GLU A 257 -2.83 -4.68 24.20
N LEU A 258 -3.27 -4.47 22.95
CA LEU A 258 -3.24 -3.16 22.31
C LEU A 258 -4.10 -2.15 23.07
N LEU A 259 -5.30 -2.54 23.52
CA LEU A 259 -6.19 -1.67 24.29
C LEU A 259 -5.54 -1.28 25.64
N ARG A 260 -4.95 -2.24 26.36
CA ARG A 260 -4.22 -1.95 27.61
C ARG A 260 -3.05 -1.00 27.40
N LEU A 261 -2.30 -1.16 26.31
CA LEU A 261 -1.17 -0.29 25.97
C LEU A 261 -1.61 1.09 25.47
N GLN A 262 -2.83 1.22 24.93
CA GLN A 262 -3.44 2.51 24.58
C GLN A 262 -3.87 3.31 25.81
N GLU A 263 -4.24 2.63 26.90
CA GLU A 263 -4.65 3.25 28.17
C GLU A 263 -3.45 3.67 29.06
N ALA A 264 -2.23 3.19 28.78
CA ALA A 264 -1.02 3.58 29.49
C ALA A 264 -0.46 4.92 28.97
N GLU A 265 -0.21 5.89 29.87
CA GLU A 265 0.35 7.21 29.50
C GLU A 265 1.75 7.11 28.86
N ALA A 266 2.05 8.07 27.97
CA ALA A 266 3.06 8.01 26.93
C ALA A 266 4.53 7.97 27.40
N GLU A 267 5.06 6.77 27.64
CA GLU A 267 6.51 6.50 27.65
C GLU A 267 6.97 5.93 26.31
N ALA A 268 8.19 6.29 25.87
CA ALA A 268 8.76 5.84 24.59
C ALA A 268 8.85 4.30 24.46
N GLU A 269 8.90 3.59 25.58
CA GLU A 269 8.86 2.13 25.66
C GLU A 269 7.45 1.58 25.33
N ALA A 270 6.39 2.19 25.87
CA ALA A 270 5.01 1.86 25.52
C ALA A 270 4.73 2.09 24.03
N GLN A 271 5.30 3.14 23.41
CA GLN A 271 5.13 3.37 21.98
C GLN A 271 5.86 2.33 21.10
N ARG A 272 7.05 1.89 21.50
CA ARG A 272 7.77 0.80 20.80
C ARG A 272 7.00 -0.51 20.91
N GLU A 273 6.50 -0.82 22.10
CA GLU A 273 5.74 -2.04 22.34
C GLU A 273 4.39 -2.01 21.60
N ARG A 274 3.69 -0.87 21.57
CA ARG A 274 2.51 -0.66 20.72
C ARG A 274 2.82 -0.92 19.25
N THR A 275 3.92 -0.36 18.74
CA THR A 275 4.34 -0.59 17.34
C THR A 275 4.61 -2.08 17.09
N ARG A 276 5.27 -2.76 18.03
CA ARG A 276 5.51 -4.21 17.95
C ARG A 276 4.20 -5.00 17.93
N VAL A 277 3.29 -4.71 18.85
CA VAL A 277 1.97 -5.37 18.97
C VAL A 277 1.12 -5.09 17.73
N GLN A 278 1.16 -3.87 17.19
CA GLN A 278 0.49 -3.50 15.94
C GLN A 278 1.02 -4.31 14.76
N MET A 279 2.34 -4.47 14.63
CA MET A 279 2.96 -5.30 13.60
C MET A 279 2.58 -6.77 13.76
N SER A 280 2.62 -7.31 14.99
CA SER A 280 2.18 -8.67 15.29
C SER A 280 0.71 -8.89 14.97
N LEU A 281 -0.15 -7.90 15.24
CA LEU A 281 -1.57 -7.94 14.91
C LEU A 281 -1.78 -7.92 13.40
N GLN A 282 -1.03 -7.10 12.68
CA GLN A 282 -1.10 -7.05 11.22
C GLN A 282 -0.67 -8.38 10.59
N GLU A 283 0.39 -9.00 11.10
CA GLU A 283 0.86 -10.32 10.67
C GLU A 283 -0.17 -11.42 10.98
N ALA A 284 -0.70 -11.44 12.21
CA ALA A 284 -1.76 -12.36 12.60
C ALA A 284 -3.04 -12.18 11.74
N ASN A 285 -3.27 -10.98 11.21
CA ASN A 285 -4.44 -10.70 10.41
C ASN A 285 -4.32 -11.13 8.94
N VAL A 286 -3.13 -11.50 8.45
CA VAL A 286 -2.92 -11.90 7.04
C VAL A 286 -3.86 -13.04 6.65
N ILE A 287 -4.08 -14.02 7.55
CA ILE A 287 -4.92 -15.19 7.27
C ILE A 287 -6.39 -14.82 7.00
N TYR A 288 -6.91 -13.72 7.56
CA TYR A 288 -8.27 -13.25 7.28
C TYR A 288 -8.45 -12.75 5.86
N GLY A 289 -7.36 -12.44 5.16
CA GLY A 289 -7.41 -12.12 3.75
C GLY A 289 -8.06 -13.24 2.92
N LEU A 290 -8.00 -14.50 3.37
CA LEU A 290 -8.69 -15.63 2.73
C LEU A 290 -10.21 -15.41 2.63
N LEU A 291 -10.80 -14.68 3.59
CA LEU A 291 -12.24 -14.40 3.63
C LEU A 291 -12.63 -13.26 2.70
N PHE A 292 -11.82 -12.20 2.60
CA PHE A 292 -12.28 -10.96 1.97
C PHE A 292 -11.21 -10.18 1.20
N ALA A 293 -9.96 -10.59 1.10
CA ALA A 293 -8.94 -9.81 0.37
C ALA A 293 -9.04 -9.99 -1.15
N GLN A 294 -8.32 -9.13 -1.89
CA GLN A 294 -8.07 -9.22 -3.33
C GLN A 294 -6.64 -8.76 -3.67
N GLY A 295 -6.14 -9.12 -4.87
CA GLY A 295 -4.79 -8.79 -5.33
C GLY A 295 -3.69 -9.30 -4.39
N LYS A 296 -2.59 -8.55 -4.26
CA LYS A 296 -1.41 -8.92 -3.45
C LYS A 296 -1.71 -9.25 -1.98
N GLN A 297 -2.79 -8.72 -1.41
CA GLN A 297 -3.21 -9.07 -0.05
C GLN A 297 -3.82 -10.47 0.01
N LEU A 298 -4.59 -10.86 -1.01
CA LEU A 298 -5.14 -12.21 -1.13
C LEU A 298 -4.04 -13.24 -1.43
N GLU A 299 -3.09 -12.88 -2.30
CA GLU A 299 -1.91 -13.72 -2.58
C GLU A 299 -1.16 -14.07 -1.29
N LYS A 300 -0.84 -13.07 -0.45
CA LYS A 300 -0.21 -13.29 0.87
C LYS A 300 -1.03 -14.20 1.78
N ALA A 301 -2.35 -14.01 1.81
CA ALA A 301 -3.25 -14.83 2.63
C ALA A 301 -3.29 -16.30 2.14
N VAL A 302 -3.29 -16.52 0.82
CA VAL A 302 -3.21 -17.85 0.22
C VAL A 302 -1.89 -18.53 0.57
N LEU A 303 -0.76 -17.84 0.42
CA LEU A 303 0.56 -18.38 0.78
C LEU A 303 0.61 -18.74 2.28
N ARG A 304 0.06 -17.89 3.15
CA ARG A 304 -0.05 -18.16 4.59
C ARG A 304 -0.92 -19.38 4.89
N GLY A 305 -2.07 -19.51 4.21
CA GLY A 305 -2.95 -20.66 4.35
C GLY A 305 -2.31 -21.97 3.90
N LEU A 306 -1.57 -21.95 2.79
CA LEU A 306 -0.78 -23.10 2.32
C LEU A 306 0.32 -23.47 3.33
N ALA A 307 1.03 -22.48 3.87
CA ALA A 307 2.03 -22.69 4.91
C ALA A 307 1.45 -23.35 6.16
N ALA A 308 0.25 -22.92 6.61
CA ALA A 308 -0.45 -23.56 7.73
C ALA A 308 -0.78 -25.05 7.43
N MET A 309 -1.02 -25.41 6.18
CA MET A 309 -1.21 -26.81 5.74
C MET A 309 0.11 -27.59 5.56
N GLY A 310 1.25 -27.01 5.93
CA GLY A 310 2.57 -27.63 5.79
C GLY A 310 3.12 -27.59 4.36
N VAL A 311 2.62 -26.67 3.52
CA VAL A 311 3.09 -26.49 2.14
C VAL A 311 3.99 -25.26 2.07
N ALA A 312 5.24 -25.45 1.64
CA ALA A 312 6.14 -24.34 1.35
C ALA A 312 5.77 -23.71 -0.02
N ALA A 313 4.94 -22.67 0.03
CA ALA A 313 4.52 -21.91 -1.14
C ALA A 313 5.14 -20.51 -1.16
N GLN A 314 5.50 -20.04 -2.35
CA GLN A 314 6.06 -18.70 -2.55
C GLN A 314 5.61 -18.12 -3.89
N GLY A 315 5.56 -16.80 -3.99
CA GLY A 315 5.47 -16.14 -5.30
C GLY A 315 6.78 -16.29 -6.07
N PHE A 316 6.71 -16.19 -7.40
CA PHE A 316 7.87 -16.27 -8.28
C PHE A 316 7.92 -15.08 -9.23
N THR A 317 9.11 -14.49 -9.42
CA THR A 317 9.37 -13.52 -10.47
C THR A 317 10.84 -13.56 -10.90
N ASP A 318 11.09 -13.50 -12.20
CA ASP A 318 12.44 -13.39 -12.80
C ASP A 318 12.57 -12.20 -13.76
N GLY A 319 11.55 -11.33 -13.80
CA GLY A 319 11.46 -10.19 -14.71
C GLY A 319 10.77 -10.49 -16.05
N GLU A 320 10.67 -11.76 -16.45
CA GLU A 320 9.93 -12.20 -17.64
C GLU A 320 8.61 -12.89 -17.26
N SER A 321 8.66 -13.74 -16.23
CA SER A 321 7.51 -14.46 -15.67
C SER A 321 7.15 -13.94 -14.27
N GLU A 322 5.85 -13.94 -13.94
CA GLU A 322 5.35 -13.67 -12.59
C GLU A 322 4.24 -14.68 -12.25
N PHE A 323 4.43 -15.43 -11.16
CA PHE A 323 3.44 -16.40 -10.67
C PHE A 323 3.07 -16.12 -9.22
N ASP A 324 1.78 -16.11 -8.91
CA ASP A 324 1.28 -15.74 -7.57
C ASP A 324 1.67 -16.77 -6.50
N ALA A 325 1.61 -18.06 -6.84
CA ALA A 325 2.03 -19.14 -5.95
C ALA A 325 2.69 -20.28 -6.71
N VAL A 326 3.86 -20.72 -6.25
CA VAL A 326 4.58 -21.89 -6.72
C VAL A 326 4.89 -22.77 -5.51
N PHE A 327 4.53 -24.04 -5.59
CA PHE A 327 4.73 -24.99 -4.49
C PHE A 327 4.82 -26.44 -4.98
N MET A 328 5.30 -27.31 -4.10
CA MET A 328 5.33 -28.75 -4.32
C MET A 328 4.31 -29.43 -3.41
N LEU A 329 3.57 -30.39 -3.96
CA LEU A 329 2.61 -31.18 -3.19
C LEU A 329 2.68 -32.64 -3.67
N ASP A 330 3.03 -33.55 -2.76
CA ASP A 330 3.23 -34.98 -3.02
C ASP A 330 4.16 -35.26 -4.23
N GLY A 331 5.23 -34.47 -4.37
CA GLY A 331 6.18 -34.59 -5.49
C GLY A 331 5.70 -33.97 -6.81
N THR A 332 4.48 -33.44 -6.86
CA THR A 332 3.93 -32.72 -8.02
C THR A 332 4.16 -31.22 -7.87
N ARG A 333 4.69 -30.58 -8.92
CA ARG A 333 4.82 -29.13 -9.00
C ARG A 333 3.45 -28.50 -9.23
N MET A 334 3.13 -27.46 -8.47
CA MET A 334 1.86 -26.75 -8.53
C MET A 334 2.10 -25.28 -8.84
N LEU A 335 1.29 -24.72 -9.76
CA LEU A 335 1.25 -23.29 -10.06
C LEU A 335 -0.13 -22.74 -9.69
N GLY A 336 -0.13 -21.66 -8.92
CA GLY A 336 -1.31 -21.00 -8.40
C GLY A 336 -1.53 -19.63 -9.02
N GLU A 337 -2.76 -19.36 -9.46
CA GLU A 337 -3.25 -18.03 -9.84
C GLU A 337 -4.30 -17.59 -8.82
N VAL A 338 -4.27 -16.33 -8.39
CA VAL A 338 -5.11 -15.81 -7.31
C VAL A 338 -5.98 -14.65 -7.80
N GLU A 339 -7.30 -14.73 -7.58
CA GLU A 339 -8.25 -13.69 -7.99
C GLU A 339 -9.31 -13.45 -6.90
N GLY A 340 -9.52 -12.17 -6.56
CA GLY A 340 -10.63 -11.73 -5.72
C GLY A 340 -11.58 -10.82 -6.48
N ARG A 341 -12.89 -10.95 -6.25
CA ARG A 341 -13.92 -10.15 -6.93
C ARG A 341 -14.99 -9.64 -5.97
N ASP A 342 -15.30 -8.35 -6.07
CA ASP A 342 -16.24 -7.68 -5.17
C ASP A 342 -17.64 -8.28 -5.15
N SER A 343 -18.25 -8.48 -6.32
CA SER A 343 -19.67 -8.87 -6.45
C SER A 343 -19.95 -9.95 -7.50
N ALA A 344 -18.93 -10.48 -8.17
CA ALA A 344 -19.06 -11.41 -9.28
C ALA A 344 -18.31 -12.73 -9.07
N ALA A 345 -18.69 -13.75 -9.83
CA ALA A 345 -17.94 -14.99 -9.96
C ALA A 345 -16.57 -14.77 -10.62
N ILE A 346 -15.64 -15.67 -10.32
CA ILE A 346 -14.35 -15.74 -11.00
C ILE A 346 -14.57 -16.15 -12.47
N ASN A 347 -14.04 -15.34 -13.39
CA ASN A 347 -14.23 -15.54 -14.82
C ASN A 347 -13.11 -16.41 -15.42
N ILE A 348 -13.31 -16.77 -16.69
CA ILE A 348 -12.42 -17.66 -17.44
C ILE A 348 -11.02 -17.06 -17.67
N ASP A 349 -10.90 -15.73 -17.72
CA ASP A 349 -9.65 -15.04 -18.06
C ASP A 349 -8.48 -15.47 -17.15
N LYS A 350 -8.79 -15.80 -15.89
CA LYS A 350 -7.80 -16.28 -14.92
C LYS A 350 -7.35 -17.72 -15.14
N ILE A 351 -8.21 -18.58 -15.68
CA ILE A 351 -7.78 -19.90 -16.15
C ILE A 351 -6.87 -19.75 -17.37
N THR A 352 -7.20 -18.86 -18.30
CA THR A 352 -6.36 -18.61 -19.48
C THR A 352 -4.99 -18.03 -19.09
N GLN A 353 -4.96 -17.15 -18.08
CA GLN A 353 -3.71 -16.66 -17.51
C GLN A 353 -2.90 -17.80 -16.86
N LEU A 354 -3.54 -18.66 -16.07
CA LEU A 354 -2.89 -19.81 -15.46
C LEU A 354 -2.33 -20.81 -16.48
N GLU A 355 -3.07 -21.09 -17.57
CA GLU A 355 -2.59 -21.93 -18.68
C GLU A 355 -1.32 -21.36 -19.31
N ARG A 356 -1.28 -20.04 -19.55
CA ARG A 356 -0.11 -19.37 -20.08
C ARG A 356 1.06 -19.46 -19.10
N ASN A 357 0.82 -19.18 -17.82
CA ASN A 357 1.84 -19.26 -16.77
C ASN A 357 2.44 -20.68 -16.66
N ILE A 358 1.63 -21.73 -16.82
CA ILE A 358 2.12 -23.12 -16.82
C ILE A 358 2.97 -23.42 -18.05
N ALA A 359 2.62 -22.88 -19.22
CA ALA A 359 3.42 -23.02 -20.43
C ALA A 359 4.75 -22.26 -20.33
N GLU A 360 4.73 -21.04 -19.77
CA GLU A 360 5.91 -20.24 -19.45
C GLU A 360 6.82 -20.96 -18.43
N ASP A 361 6.23 -21.52 -17.37
CA ASP A 361 6.98 -22.27 -16.36
C ASP A 361 7.64 -23.52 -16.94
N PHE A 362 6.96 -24.26 -17.82
CA PHE A 362 7.51 -25.45 -18.48
C PHE A 362 8.59 -25.13 -19.52
N ALA A 363 8.60 -23.91 -20.09
CA ALA A 363 9.62 -23.50 -21.05
C ALA A 363 11.00 -23.24 -20.42
N ARG A 364 11.08 -23.26 -19.08
CA ARG A 364 12.32 -23.03 -18.33
C ARG A 364 13.19 -24.29 -18.26
N ASP A 365 14.49 -24.11 -18.39
CA ASP A 365 15.46 -25.22 -18.46
C ASP A 365 15.45 -26.12 -17.20
N GLU A 366 15.12 -25.56 -16.03
CA GLU A 366 15.06 -26.29 -14.76
C GLU A 366 13.75 -27.04 -14.49
N VAL A 367 12.75 -26.95 -15.38
CA VAL A 367 11.42 -27.54 -15.20
C VAL A 367 11.21 -28.70 -16.16
N GLU A 368 11.26 -29.93 -15.63
CA GLU A 368 11.17 -31.14 -16.46
C GLU A 368 9.72 -31.65 -16.68
N THR A 369 8.78 -31.21 -15.84
CA THR A 369 7.38 -31.69 -15.87
C THR A 369 6.40 -30.53 -15.77
N HIS A 370 5.27 -30.65 -16.46
CA HIS A 370 4.21 -29.65 -16.37
C HIS A 370 3.68 -29.54 -14.94
N ALA A 371 3.60 -28.30 -14.45
CA ALA A 371 2.95 -28.01 -13.20
C ALA A 371 1.43 -28.26 -13.31
N LYS A 372 0.82 -28.76 -12.24
CA LYS A 372 -0.63 -28.80 -12.11
C LYS A 372 -1.14 -27.42 -11.68
N GLY A 373 -2.13 -26.90 -12.40
CA GLY A 373 -2.71 -25.59 -12.13
C GLY A 373 -3.69 -25.60 -10.95
N VAL A 374 -3.64 -24.55 -10.15
CA VAL A 374 -4.57 -24.27 -9.04
C VAL A 374 -5.09 -22.85 -9.15
N LEU A 375 -6.40 -22.65 -9.23
CA LEU A 375 -7.02 -21.33 -9.22
C LEU A 375 -7.61 -21.04 -7.85
N PHE A 376 -7.09 -20.02 -7.17
CA PHE A 376 -7.59 -19.52 -5.89
C PHE A 376 -8.56 -18.37 -6.14
N GLY A 377 -9.84 -18.60 -5.86
CA GLY A 377 -10.92 -17.65 -6.07
C GLY A 377 -11.50 -17.12 -4.77
N ASN A 378 -11.59 -15.80 -4.64
CA ASN A 378 -12.39 -15.11 -3.62
C ASN A 378 -13.57 -14.35 -4.26
N PRO A 379 -14.60 -15.06 -4.76
CA PRO A 379 -15.77 -14.43 -5.38
C PRO A 379 -16.65 -13.77 -4.33
N GLN A 380 -17.37 -12.72 -4.75
CA GLN A 380 -18.31 -11.97 -3.91
C GLN A 380 -17.72 -11.60 -2.53
N ARG A 381 -16.47 -11.12 -2.51
CA ARG A 381 -15.66 -10.94 -1.27
C ARG A 381 -16.30 -10.05 -0.20
N LEU A 382 -17.25 -9.18 -0.59
CA LEU A 382 -17.97 -8.30 0.33
C LEU A 382 -19.20 -8.96 0.97
N VAL A 383 -19.61 -10.12 0.46
CA VAL A 383 -20.75 -10.93 0.94
C VAL A 383 -20.23 -12.00 1.91
N PRO A 384 -20.93 -12.26 3.04
CA PRO A 384 -20.59 -13.35 3.95
C PRO A 384 -20.45 -14.69 3.20
N PRO A 385 -19.48 -15.55 3.54
CA PRO A 385 -19.20 -16.80 2.81
C PRO A 385 -20.44 -17.65 2.51
N GLU A 386 -21.28 -17.92 3.51
CA GLU A 386 -22.53 -18.69 3.38
C GLU A 386 -23.61 -18.05 2.48
N ALA A 387 -23.55 -16.74 2.23
CA ALA A 387 -24.49 -16.04 1.36
C ALA A 387 -23.98 -15.91 -0.10
N ARG A 388 -22.78 -16.44 -0.40
CA ARG A 388 -22.21 -16.40 -1.74
C ARG A 388 -22.88 -17.44 -2.62
N THR A 389 -23.36 -17.00 -3.78
CA THR A 389 -24.15 -17.82 -4.72
C THR A 389 -23.43 -18.04 -6.04
N GLN A 390 -22.54 -17.13 -6.43
CA GLN A 390 -21.83 -17.19 -7.69
C GLN A 390 -20.33 -17.35 -7.45
N ILE A 391 -19.85 -18.59 -7.55
CA ILE A 391 -18.47 -18.95 -7.21
C ILE A 391 -17.52 -18.80 -8.42
N PHE A 392 -17.70 -19.66 -9.41
CA PHE A 392 -16.97 -19.70 -10.68
C PHE A 392 -17.98 -19.67 -11.81
N THR A 393 -17.63 -19.00 -12.91
CA THR A 393 -18.47 -19.04 -14.12
C THR A 393 -18.51 -20.45 -14.72
N THR A 394 -19.58 -20.81 -15.43
CA THR A 394 -19.70 -22.10 -16.13
C THR A 394 -18.53 -22.37 -17.08
N LYS A 395 -18.02 -21.31 -17.73
CA LYS A 395 -16.82 -21.40 -18.59
C LYS A 395 -15.58 -21.78 -17.78
N CYS A 396 -15.38 -21.14 -16.63
CA CYS A 396 -14.26 -21.44 -15.72
C CYS A 396 -14.31 -22.90 -15.24
N LEU A 397 -15.48 -23.38 -14.81
CA LEU A 397 -15.65 -24.78 -14.38
C LEU A 397 -15.34 -25.77 -15.52
N SER A 398 -15.89 -25.53 -16.72
CA SER A 398 -15.65 -26.39 -17.88
C SER A 398 -14.18 -26.41 -18.32
N SER A 399 -13.47 -25.28 -18.21
CA SER A 399 -12.05 -25.20 -18.54
C SER A 399 -11.17 -25.87 -17.48
N ALA A 400 -11.50 -25.71 -16.20
CA ALA A 400 -10.80 -26.41 -15.12
C ALA A 400 -10.94 -27.93 -15.29
N GLN A 401 -12.15 -28.41 -15.61
CA GLN A 401 -12.39 -29.83 -15.89
C GLN A 401 -11.55 -30.37 -17.05
N ARG A 402 -11.40 -29.59 -18.12
CA ARG A 402 -10.60 -29.98 -19.28
C ARG A 402 -9.11 -30.03 -18.98
N ASN A 403 -8.62 -29.08 -18.19
CA ASN A 403 -7.19 -28.92 -17.90
C ASN A 403 -6.77 -29.58 -16.58
N HIS A 404 -7.67 -30.31 -15.91
CA HIS A 404 -7.36 -31.01 -14.66
C HIS A 404 -6.92 -30.05 -13.52
N PHE A 405 -7.36 -28.79 -13.56
CA PHE A 405 -7.00 -27.77 -12.57
C PHE A 405 -7.82 -27.87 -11.29
N ALA A 406 -7.17 -27.69 -10.15
CA ALA A 406 -7.88 -27.58 -8.88
C ALA A 406 -8.45 -26.16 -8.72
N LEU A 407 -9.70 -26.06 -8.26
CA LEU A 407 -10.33 -24.77 -7.96
C LEU A 407 -10.49 -24.64 -6.45
N ILE A 408 -9.96 -23.58 -5.85
CA ILE A 408 -10.03 -23.36 -4.41
C ILE A 408 -10.80 -22.09 -4.12
N LEU A 409 -11.86 -22.20 -3.33
CA LEU A 409 -12.51 -21.03 -2.74
C LEU A 409 -11.70 -20.62 -1.51
N THR A 410 -11.08 -19.44 -1.54
CA THR A 410 -10.15 -19.04 -0.48
C THR A 410 -10.83 -19.00 0.89
N HIS A 411 -12.10 -18.63 0.96
CA HIS A 411 -12.85 -18.61 2.23
C HIS A 411 -13.01 -20.01 2.85
N THR A 412 -12.98 -21.10 2.07
CA THR A 412 -13.06 -22.47 2.60
C THR A 412 -11.72 -22.95 3.15
N MET A 413 -10.60 -22.29 2.81
CA MET A 413 -9.30 -22.52 3.43
C MET A 413 -9.19 -21.92 4.84
N PHE A 414 -10.03 -20.93 5.16
CA PHE A 414 -9.89 -20.15 6.40
C PHE A 414 -10.02 -21.01 7.66
N ALA A 415 -11.06 -21.82 7.79
CA ALA A 415 -11.25 -22.67 8.95
C ALA A 415 -10.15 -23.75 9.11
N PRO A 416 -9.76 -24.50 8.05
CA PRO A 416 -8.63 -25.41 8.12
C PRO A 416 -7.31 -24.73 8.50
N ALA A 417 -6.99 -23.58 7.89
CA ALA A 417 -5.73 -22.90 8.13
C ALA A 417 -5.63 -22.35 9.56
N THR A 418 -6.70 -21.70 10.05
CA THR A 418 -6.74 -21.18 11.43
C THR A 418 -6.69 -22.27 12.50
N TYR A 419 -7.28 -23.44 12.25
CA TYR A 419 -7.13 -24.61 13.11
C TYR A 419 -5.68 -25.08 13.16
N LEU A 420 -5.05 -25.26 12.00
CA LEU A 420 -3.68 -25.77 11.89
C LEU A 420 -2.63 -24.82 12.47
N GLU A 421 -2.83 -23.50 12.38
CA GLU A 421 -1.98 -22.51 13.06
C GLU A 421 -1.98 -22.67 14.59
N GLN A 422 -3.01 -23.30 15.16
CA GLN A 422 -3.15 -23.48 16.62
C GLN A 422 -2.74 -24.87 17.09
N THR A 423 -3.00 -25.91 16.30
CA THR A 423 -2.86 -27.31 16.74
C THR A 423 -1.62 -28.01 16.18
N ASN A 424 -1.09 -27.55 15.03
CA ASN A 424 -0.10 -28.29 14.26
C ASN A 424 -0.51 -29.76 13.98
N ASP A 425 -1.81 -30.02 13.79
CA ASP A 425 -2.33 -31.37 13.49
C ASP A 425 -1.83 -31.87 12.12
N ILE A 426 -0.81 -32.73 12.16
CA ILE A 426 -0.14 -33.26 10.97
C ILE A 426 -1.09 -34.14 10.13
N GLU A 427 -1.98 -34.91 10.77
CA GLU A 427 -2.92 -35.78 10.07
C GLU A 427 -3.95 -34.96 9.31
N TYR A 428 -4.53 -33.96 9.96
CA TYR A 428 -5.49 -33.04 9.33
C TYR A 428 -4.84 -32.19 8.23
N ALA A 429 -3.61 -31.71 8.43
CA ALA A 429 -2.85 -31.00 7.40
C ALA A 429 -2.62 -31.91 6.17
N THR A 430 -2.30 -33.18 6.41
CA THR A 430 -2.12 -34.18 5.33
C THR A 430 -3.42 -34.42 4.58
N ALA A 431 -4.56 -34.52 5.28
CA ALA A 431 -5.87 -34.64 4.65
C ALA A 431 -6.23 -33.40 3.81
N CYS A 432 -5.88 -32.19 4.28
CA CYS A 432 -6.08 -30.95 3.52
C CYS A 432 -5.24 -30.94 2.22
N ARG A 433 -3.96 -31.33 2.30
CA ARG A 433 -3.09 -31.44 1.11
C ARG A 433 -3.62 -32.49 0.13
N ALA A 434 -4.04 -33.65 0.63
CA ALA A 434 -4.64 -34.70 -0.19
C ALA A 434 -5.91 -34.22 -0.92
N ALA A 435 -6.74 -33.38 -0.30
CA ALA A 435 -7.91 -32.78 -0.94
C ALA A 435 -7.55 -31.86 -2.13
N ILE A 436 -6.45 -31.09 -2.00
CA ILE A 436 -5.93 -30.26 -3.10
C ILE A 436 -5.39 -31.16 -4.22
N SER A 437 -4.57 -32.17 -3.88
CA SER A 437 -4.02 -33.15 -4.83
C SER A 437 -5.10 -33.87 -5.63
N ALA A 438 -6.14 -34.36 -4.94
CA ALA A 438 -7.20 -35.18 -5.52
C ALA A 438 -8.20 -34.38 -6.37
N ALA A 439 -8.25 -33.05 -6.22
CA ALA A 439 -9.13 -32.22 -7.04
C ALA A 439 -8.63 -32.22 -8.49
N ASP A 440 -9.40 -32.87 -9.35
CA ASP A 440 -9.10 -33.03 -10.77
C ASP A 440 -10.14 -32.29 -11.60
N GLY A 441 -9.89 -31.01 -11.85
CA GLY A 441 -10.85 -30.17 -12.59
C GLY A 441 -12.09 -29.78 -11.80
N ALA A 442 -12.02 -29.83 -10.47
CA ALA A 442 -13.15 -29.62 -9.56
C ALA A 442 -12.81 -28.64 -8.44
N VAL A 443 -13.86 -28.16 -7.75
CA VAL A 443 -13.72 -27.34 -6.56
C VAL A 443 -13.27 -28.21 -5.38
N VAL A 444 -12.15 -27.83 -4.76
CA VAL A 444 -11.59 -28.51 -3.59
C VAL A 444 -12.58 -28.40 -2.43
N THR A 445 -12.88 -29.56 -1.83
CA THR A 445 -13.64 -29.65 -0.59
C THR A 445 -12.69 -30.07 0.53
N PHE A 446 -12.39 -29.14 1.45
CA PHE A 446 -11.53 -29.44 2.59
C PHE A 446 -12.26 -30.34 3.61
N PRO A 447 -11.52 -31.19 4.34
CA PRO A 447 -12.09 -31.98 5.42
C PRO A 447 -12.63 -31.07 6.54
N VAL A 448 -13.69 -31.52 7.20
CA VAL A 448 -14.28 -30.79 8.34
C VAL A 448 -13.25 -30.70 9.46
N VAL A 449 -13.08 -29.51 10.05
CA VAL A 449 -12.17 -29.28 11.17
C VAL A 449 -12.56 -30.20 12.34
N PRO A 450 -11.60 -30.94 12.94
CA PRO A 450 -11.87 -31.76 14.11
C PRO A 450 -12.37 -30.88 15.27
N THR A 451 -13.52 -31.22 15.84
CA THR A 451 -13.94 -30.66 17.13
C THR A 451 -13.18 -31.37 18.23
N ASP A 452 -12.49 -30.63 19.11
CA ASP A 452 -11.78 -31.16 20.29
C ASP A 452 -12.67 -32.14 21.09
N ASN A 453 -12.54 -33.43 20.80
CA ASN A 453 -13.06 -34.50 21.65
C ASN A 453 -12.32 -35.84 21.47
N SER A 454 -11.13 -35.83 20.85
CA SER A 454 -10.31 -37.05 20.65
C SER A 454 -8.90 -36.96 21.23
N ALA A 455 -8.58 -35.94 22.04
CA ALA A 455 -7.33 -35.87 22.82
C ALA A 455 -7.40 -36.64 24.16
N SER A 456 -8.39 -37.52 24.36
CA SER A 456 -8.57 -38.33 25.58
C SER A 456 -8.55 -39.84 25.32
N ARG A 457 -7.73 -40.32 24.39
CA ARG A 457 -7.37 -41.76 24.29
C ARG A 457 -5.92 -41.97 23.87
N ALA A 458 -5.00 -41.49 24.70
CA ALA A 458 -3.60 -41.95 24.71
C ALA A 458 -2.98 -41.72 26.10
N SER A 459 -3.67 -42.15 27.15
CA SER A 459 -3.09 -42.25 28.50
C SER A 459 -3.86 -43.34 29.27
N GLY A 460 -3.58 -44.58 28.93
CA GLY A 460 -4.22 -45.74 29.54
C GLY A 460 -3.58 -47.00 29.03
N ASP A 461 -2.31 -47.22 29.42
CA ASP A 461 -1.72 -48.54 29.60
C ASP A 461 -0.34 -48.39 30.24
N THR A 462 -0.33 -48.18 31.57
CA THR A 462 0.81 -48.59 32.42
C THR A 462 0.39 -48.71 33.88
N GLU A 463 -0.32 -49.78 34.18
CA GLU A 463 -0.49 -50.38 35.51
C GLU A 463 -0.57 -51.90 35.25
N THR A 464 0.18 -52.83 35.82
CA THR A 464 0.88 -52.90 37.10
C THR A 464 1.72 -54.19 37.07
N ARG A 465 3.02 -54.14 37.40
CA ARG A 465 3.77 -55.32 37.83
C ARG A 465 4.85 -54.93 38.84
N ALA A 466 4.94 -55.76 39.88
CA ALA A 466 5.94 -55.80 40.95
C ALA A 466 5.73 -54.83 42.13
N ALA A 467 5.05 -55.31 43.17
CA ALA A 467 5.67 -55.61 44.47
C ALA A 467 4.61 -55.98 45.52
N ASN A 468 4.34 -57.27 45.72
CA ASN A 468 3.84 -57.74 47.01
C ASN A 468 4.19 -59.23 47.22
N GLU A 469 5.42 -59.49 47.65
CA GLU A 469 5.80 -60.73 48.35
C GLU A 469 6.80 -60.36 49.45
N SER A 470 6.32 -60.25 50.69
CA SER A 470 7.06 -60.82 51.82
C SER A 470 6.08 -61.37 52.83
N ALA A 471 6.13 -62.69 52.92
CA ALA A 471 5.31 -63.51 53.78
C ALA A 471 5.72 -63.35 55.25
N GLY A 472 4.73 -63.16 56.12
CA GLY A 472 4.83 -63.59 57.51
C GLY A 472 4.26 -64.99 57.62
N ALA A 473 5.09 -65.96 58.03
CA ALA A 473 4.63 -67.22 58.59
C ALA A 473 5.40 -67.52 59.89
N PRO A 474 4.77 -68.19 60.87
CA PRO A 474 4.80 -67.71 62.25
C PRO A 474 5.43 -68.77 63.19
N PRO A 475 5.14 -68.79 64.51
CA PRO A 475 6.14 -68.72 65.56
C PRO A 475 6.56 -70.09 66.13
N LYS A 476 7.81 -70.20 66.58
CA LYS A 476 8.24 -70.78 67.86
C LYS A 476 9.75 -70.62 68.05
#